data_AF-A0A6V7LC21-F1
#
_entry.id   AF-A0A6V7LC21-F1
#
_cell.length_a   1.000
_cell.length_b   1.000
_cell.length_c   1.000
_cell.angle_alpha   90.00
_cell.angle_beta   90.00
_cell.angle_gamma   90.00
#
_symmetry.space_group_name_H-M   'P 1'
#
loop_
_entity.id
_entity.type
_entity.pdbx_description
1 polymer ?
#
loop_
_entity_poly.entity_id
_entity_poly.type
_entity_poly.pdbx_seq_one_letter_code
_entity_poly.pdbx_strand_id
1 'polypeptide(L)' 'VNQQRSQKIFKAQTPMDLQQVRTKLQGFGMQLLDGIDPNPDNFVCAGIVHMRAQQVGCLLRLEPNKQAQ' A
#
# COMPACT_ATOMS: atom_id res chain seq x y z
N VAL A 1 8.12 -20.12 3.77
CA VAL A 1 7.17 -19.06 3.34
C VAL A 1 6.69 -18.34 4.58
N ASN A 2 6.90 -17.03 4.69
CA ASN A 2 6.31 -16.26 5.78
C ASN A 2 4.81 -16.11 5.49
N GLN A 3 3.96 -16.82 6.23
CA GLN A 3 2.51 -16.85 5.99
C GLN A 3 1.82 -15.49 6.23
N GLN A 4 2.47 -14.58 6.96
CA GLN A 4 1.95 -13.23 7.24
C GLN A 4 2.36 -12.22 6.16
N ARG A 5 3.29 -12.56 5.27
CA ARG A 5 3.69 -11.73 4.13
C ARG A 5 3.03 -12.24 2.87
N SER A 6 2.23 -11.39 2.23
CA SER A 6 1.72 -11.59 0.88
C SER A 6 2.30 -10.54 -0.05
N GLN A 7 2.69 -10.94 -1.26
CA GLN A 7 3.18 -10.03 -2.30
C GLN A 7 2.53 -10.40 -3.62
N LYS A 8 2.04 -9.40 -4.34
CA LYS A 8 1.43 -9.57 -5.66
C LYS A 8 1.96 -8.52 -6.62
N ILE A 9 2.50 -9.00 -7.75
CA ILE A 9 2.85 -8.16 -8.90
C ILE A 9 1.68 -8.26 -9.88
N PHE A 10 1.17 -7.12 -10.35
CA PHE A 10 0.01 -7.06 -11.23
C PHE A 10 0.11 -5.89 -12.20
N LYS A 11 -0.58 -5.99 -13.34
CA LYS A 11 -0.68 -4.91 -14.32
C LYS A 11 -1.64 -3.83 -13.83
N ALA A 12 -1.24 -2.57 -13.98
CA ALA A 12 -2.10 -1.44 -13.64
C ALA A 12 -3.35 -1.42 -14.55
N GLN A 13 -4.53 -1.30 -13.94
CA GLN A 13 -5.80 -1.19 -14.68
C GLN A 13 -6.14 0.26 -15.05
N THR A 14 -5.56 1.22 -14.33
CA THR A 14 -5.69 2.66 -14.57
C THR A 14 -4.30 3.29 -14.63
N PRO A 15 -4.14 4.49 -15.22
CA PRO A 15 -2.89 5.22 -15.15
C PRO A 15 -2.35 5.35 -13.71
N MET A 16 -1.03 5.22 -13.54
CA MET A 16 -0.35 5.30 -12.25
C MET A 16 -0.09 6.76 -11.84
N ASP A 17 -1.17 7.53 -11.68
CA ASP A 17 -1.13 8.88 -11.12
C ASP A 17 -0.94 8.80 -9.59
N LEU A 18 0.18 9.34 -9.10
CA LEU A 18 0.56 9.24 -7.69
C LEU A 18 -0.43 9.95 -6.75
N GLN A 19 -1.04 11.05 -7.17
CA GLN A 19 -2.04 11.75 -6.33
C GLN A 19 -3.32 10.93 -6.23
N GLN A 20 -3.75 10.31 -7.34
CA GLN A 20 -4.91 9.42 -7.32
C GLN A 20 -4.65 8.18 -6.48
N VAL A 21 -3.45 7.60 -6.55
CA VAL A 21 -3.05 6.46 -5.70
C VAL A 21 -3.07 6.86 -4.22
N ARG A 22 -2.53 8.04 -3.87
CA ARG A 22 -2.55 8.56 -2.50
C ARG A 22 -3.97 8.68 -1.95
N THR A 23 -4.88 9.28 -2.72
CA THR A 23 -6.30 9.42 -2.35
C THR A 23 -6.97 8.06 -2.16
N LYS A 24 -6.70 7.08 -3.04
CA LYS A 24 -7.25 5.72 -2.91
C LYS A 24 -6.74 5.02 -1.64
N LEU A 25 -5.46 5.15 -1.31
CA LEU A 25 -4.87 4.55 -0.10
C LEU A 25 -5.44 5.18 1.18
N GLN A 26 -5.62 6.51 1.19
CA GLN A 26 -6.32 7.20 2.29
C GLN A 26 -7.77 6.71 2.42
N GLY A 27 -8.50 6.59 1.31
CA GLY A 27 -9.88 6.10 1.29
C GLY A 27 -10.03 4.62 1.68
N PHE A 28 -8.97 3.81 1.51
CA PHE A 28 -8.94 2.41 1.96
C PHE A 28 -8.92 2.28 3.49
N GLY A 29 -8.60 3.35 4.23
CA GLY A 29 -8.62 3.37 5.69
C GLY A 29 -7.29 2.99 6.35
N MET A 30 -6.19 3.01 5.60
CA MET A 30 -4.84 2.92 6.17
C MET A 30 -4.19 4.30 6.21
N GLN A 31 -3.36 4.54 7.22
CA GLN A 31 -2.58 5.76 7.32
C GLN A 31 -1.40 5.70 6.36
N LEU A 32 -1.29 6.71 5.49
CA LEU A 32 -0.11 6.93 4.66
C LEU A 32 1.04 7.50 5.48
N LEU A 33 2.22 6.91 5.35
CA LEU A 33 3.43 7.27 6.07
C LEU A 33 4.46 7.84 5.08
N ASP A 34 4.59 9.16 5.09
CA ASP A 34 5.50 9.87 4.19
C ASP A 34 6.96 9.70 4.62
N GLY A 35 7.87 9.55 3.65
CA GLY A 35 9.33 9.51 3.88
C GLY A 35 9.89 8.23 4.50
N ILE A 36 9.09 7.16 4.63
CA ILE A 36 9.56 5.87 5.17
C ILE A 36 10.34 5.06 4.13
N ASP A 37 9.88 5.04 2.88
CA ASP A 37 10.61 4.38 1.80
C ASP A 37 11.65 5.35 1.20
N PRO A 38 12.89 4.92 0.94
CA PRO A 38 13.88 5.74 0.25
C PRO A 38 13.46 6.17 -1.15
N ASN A 39 12.61 5.37 -1.83
CA ASN A 39 12.07 5.72 -3.13
C ASN A 39 10.78 6.57 -2.96
N PRO A 40 10.77 7.84 -3.38
CA PRO A 40 9.61 8.72 -3.21
C PRO A 40 8.39 8.33 -4.03
N ASP A 41 8.55 7.48 -5.05
CA ASP A 41 7.43 6.95 -5.84
C ASP A 41 6.72 5.78 -5.14
N ASN A 42 7.33 5.20 -4.10
CA ASN A 42 6.73 4.12 -3.32
C ASN A 42 5.82 4.68 -2.22
N PHE A 43 4.76 3.94 -1.91
CA PHE A 43 3.85 4.27 -0.81
C PHE A 43 4.00 3.27 0.33
N VAL A 44 4.11 3.79 1.54
CA VAL A 44 4.08 2.99 2.77
C VAL A 44 2.84 3.36 3.56
N CYS A 45 2.10 2.35 4.00
CA CYS A 45 0.93 2.51 4.84
C CYS A 45 1.00 1.60 6.06
N ALA A 46 0.42 2.07 7.15
CA ALA A 46 0.17 1.28 8.35
C ALA A 46 -1.28 1.45 8.81
N GLY A 47 -1.81 0.44 9.47
CA GLY A 47 -3.15 0.49 10.05
C GLY A 47 -3.42 -0.69 10.96
N ILE A 48 -4.51 -0.59 11.72
CA ILE A 48 -5.00 -1.67 12.56
C ILE A 48 -6.38 -2.06 12.05
N VAL A 49 -6.53 -3.32 11.66
CA VAL A 49 -7.83 -3.88 11.31
C VAL A 49 -8.50 -4.33 12.60
N HIS A 50 -9.53 -3.61 13.00
CA HIS A 50 -10.36 -3.96 14.16
C HIS A 50 -11.42 -4.98 13.76
N MET A 51 -11.39 -6.14 14.39
CA MET A 51 -12.40 -7.18 14.27
C MET A 51 -13.03 -7.41 15.64
N ARG A 52 -14.20 -8.07 15.70
CA ARG A 52 -14.93 -8.29 16.96
C ARG A 52 -14.08 -8.99 18.04
N ALA A 53 -13.21 -9.90 17.65
CA ALA A 53 -12.44 -10.73 18.57
C ALA A 53 -10.94 -10.36 18.67
N GLN A 54 -10.42 -9.56 17.73
CA GLN A 54 -8.98 -9.26 17.67
C GLN A 54 -8.68 -7.99 16.89
N GLN A 55 -7.48 -7.47 17.09
CA GLN A 55 -6.91 -6.38 16.31
C GLN A 55 -5.68 -6.88 15.58
N VAL A 56 -5.56 -6.56 14.29
CA VAL A 56 -4.44 -6.99 13.46
C VAL A 56 -3.71 -5.77 12.93
N GLY A 57 -2.44 -5.62 13.30
CA GLY A 57 -1.55 -4.62 12.71
C GLY A 57 -1.19 -5.01 11.28
N CYS A 58 -1.43 -4.11 10.33
CA CYS A 58 -1.16 -4.34 8.92
C CYS A 58 -0.17 -3.29 8.41
N LEU A 59 0.85 -3.76 7.68
CA LEU A 59 1.80 -2.92 6.95
C LEU A 59 1.63 -3.20 5.46
N LEU A 60 1.63 -2.13 4.66
CA LEU A 60 1.52 -2.22 3.21
C LEU A 60 2.59 -1.35 2.56
N ARG A 61 3.28 -1.93 1.58
CA ARG A 61 4.22 -1.24 0.69
C ARG A 61 3.74 -1.41 -0.74
N LEU A 62 3.48 -0.32 -1.44
CA LEU A 62 3.08 -0.30 -2.84
C LEU A 62 4.19 0.33 -3.67
N GLU A 63 4.64 -0.39 -4.70
CA GLU A 63 5.79 -0.02 -5.54
C GLU A 63 5.33 0.12 -7.01
N PRO A 64 4.90 1.31 -7.45
CA PRO A 64 4.51 1.53 -8.84
C PRO A 64 5.70 1.37 -9.79
N ASN A 65 5.53 0.58 -10.85
CA ASN A 65 6.54 0.44 -11.91
C ASN A 65 6.04 1.05 -13.23
N LYS A 66 6.36 2.33 -13.45
CA LYS A 66 5.97 3.09 -14.67
C LYS A 66 6.59 2.53 -15.96
N GLN A 67 7.67 1.75 -15.86
CA GLN A 67 8.35 1.18 -17.03
C GLN A 67 7.74 -0.15 -17.49
N ALA A 68 6.93 -0.80 -16.65
CA ALA A 68 6.31 -2.10 -16.95
C ALA A 68 4.92 -1.97 -17.62
N GLN A 69 4.63 -0.84 -18.26
CA GLN A 69 3.40 -0.65 -19.03
C GLN A 69 3.37 -1.52 -20.29
#